data_AF-A0A382B3N0-F1
#
_entry.id   AF-A0A382B3N0-F1
#
_cell.length_a   1.000
_cell.length_b   1.000
_cell.length_c   1.000
_cell.angle_alpha   90.00
_cell.angle_beta   90.00
_cell.angle_gamma   90.00
#
_symmetry.space_group_name_H-M   'P 1'
#
loop_
_entity.id
_entity.type
_entity.pdbx_description
1 polymer ?
#
loop_
_entity_poly.entity_id
_entity_poly.type
_entity_poly.pdbx_seq_one_letter_code
_entity_poly.pdbx_strand_id
1 'polypeptide(L)'
;MKKICVLLIITTINTIYGQCEEEYSTVGILTDLSEETYNDDESVNAYSIFSWTSDDVNRILSGNGIPNHEVGTFPNPNCPNTISEQNVNQTFTLCPLLVSEEGDYGVGGPLGASAYAINSVKFDPATAGRCDDDGVCSLAQGQGQWNIEALGHETFDFGDDMNHAHVQPTGEYHYHGMPELLIDLLGDDQSMTLVGWASDGFPVYARYGYADVNDSSSELISLQPSWRLKTDPDEGRPDTLTALEGGPGQGTTYPNIPIPMGAFTQDFEYEEGYGDLDECNGRIGVTPEFPEGIYYYVVTDDFPYFSRCLKGDFDGGGGGVPDCEDVPPGNPCCGDGVCGGPETEDNCPVDCASGNTGPSLINFSIYADTVNTSQESVNVGYVIEAEDSDNYLSNYILRLIINGGPINGGEMLESSDSFDAGLMSSSITGVIEIPMGSTEGQWNIRIILRDDLDAVTNIGPNDLENQNFQNYIYVNNAVLGQIVNNVPVKYSLNQNYPNPFNPVTTIDYILPENGLVNITIFDMMGREVNTLLNSSQTAGYKSIQWNATNNQGDAVSAGIYLYRIKVEDFIQTKKMVLLK
;
A
#
# COMPACT_ATOMS: atom_id res chain seq x y z
N MET A 1 14.63 15.86 -8.41
CA MET A 1 15.70 15.63 -9.41
C MET A 1 16.86 14.93 -8.71
N LYS A 2 16.58 13.74 -8.18
CA LYS A 2 17.57 12.90 -7.54
C LYS A 2 18.47 12.38 -8.64
N LYS A 3 19.74 12.79 -8.61
CA LYS A 3 20.74 12.14 -9.44
C LYS A 3 20.81 10.70 -8.96
N ILE A 4 20.19 9.81 -9.72
CA ILE A 4 20.83 8.55 -10.08
C ILE A 4 22.30 8.89 -10.22
N CYS A 5 23.13 8.30 -9.38
CA CYS A 5 24.55 8.34 -9.60
C CYS A 5 24.68 7.91 -11.06
N VAL A 6 24.99 8.86 -11.95
CA VAL A 6 25.35 8.57 -13.32
C VAL A 6 26.68 7.88 -13.14
N LEU A 7 26.60 6.58 -12.80
CA LEU A 7 27.59 5.62 -13.17
C LEU A 7 27.69 5.89 -14.64
N LEU A 8 28.81 6.53 -15.00
CA LEU A 8 29.20 6.62 -16.37
C LEU A 8 29.18 5.16 -16.82
N ILE A 9 28.11 4.76 -17.51
CA ILE A 9 28.08 3.52 -18.24
C ILE A 9 29.15 3.78 -19.29
N ILE A 10 30.40 3.48 -18.94
CA ILE A 10 31.41 3.17 -19.91
C ILE A 10 30.82 1.92 -20.53
N THR A 11 30.05 2.14 -21.59
CA THR A 11 29.66 1.15 -22.57
C THR A 11 30.98 0.67 -23.18
N THR A 12 31.70 -0.19 -22.45
CA THR A 12 32.37 -1.28 -23.13
C THR A 12 31.24 -2.12 -23.68
N ILE A 13 30.75 -1.73 -24.86
CA ILE A 13 30.09 -2.63 -25.79
C ILE A 13 31.16 -3.67 -26.11
N ASN A 14 31.34 -4.65 -25.22
CA ASN A 14 31.64 -5.98 -25.68
C ASN A 14 30.34 -6.42 -26.32
N THR A 15 30.23 -6.11 -27.61
CA THR A 15 29.31 -6.74 -28.53
C THR A 15 29.49 -8.25 -28.38
N ILE A 16 28.68 -8.87 -27.51
CA ILE A 16 28.39 -10.30 -27.58
C ILE A 16 27.42 -10.43 -28.75
N TYR A 17 27.97 -10.37 -29.96
CA TYR A 17 27.22 -10.76 -31.15
C TYR A 17 26.97 -12.27 -31.06
N GLY A 18 25.70 -12.67 -30.94
CA GLY A 18 25.23 -14.01 -31.33
C GLY A 18 24.92 -15.00 -30.20
N GLN A 19 24.25 -14.58 -29.12
CA GLN A 19 23.76 -15.51 -28.09
C GLN A 19 22.37 -16.05 -28.42
N CYS A 20 21.46 -15.18 -28.86
CA CYS A 20 20.18 -15.57 -29.43
C CYS A 20 20.29 -15.65 -30.96
N GLU A 21 19.88 -16.77 -31.56
CA GLU A 21 19.74 -16.89 -33.02
C GLU A 21 18.39 -16.32 -33.54
N GLU A 22 17.51 -15.93 -32.62
CA GLU A 22 16.10 -15.59 -32.85
C GLU A 22 15.77 -14.08 -32.66
N GLU A 23 14.49 -13.71 -32.79
CA GLU A 23 13.99 -12.35 -32.99
C GLU A 23 14.14 -11.42 -31.76
N TYR A 24 14.11 -11.95 -30.54
CA TYR A 24 14.20 -11.17 -29.30
C TYR A 24 15.37 -11.59 -28.40
N SER A 25 15.88 -10.64 -27.61
CA SER A 25 16.94 -10.86 -26.63
C SER A 25 16.73 -9.97 -25.41
N THR A 26 16.83 -10.54 -24.21
CA THR A 26 16.75 -9.85 -22.92
C THR A 26 18.08 -9.88 -22.16
N VAL A 27 19.16 -10.28 -22.84
CA VAL A 27 20.53 -10.40 -22.32
C VAL A 27 21.01 -9.06 -21.75
N GLY A 28 21.54 -9.09 -20.52
CA GLY A 28 22.14 -7.93 -19.87
C GLY A 28 21.13 -6.93 -19.28
N ILE A 29 19.82 -7.14 -19.46
CA ILE A 29 18.79 -6.28 -18.86
C ILE A 29 18.40 -6.85 -17.49
N LEU A 30 18.77 -6.15 -16.41
CA LEU A 30 18.49 -6.57 -15.03
C LEU A 30 18.95 -8.01 -14.70
N THR A 31 20.10 -8.43 -15.23
CA THR A 31 20.73 -9.75 -14.97
C THR A 31 21.92 -9.67 -14.01
N ASP A 32 22.10 -8.52 -13.35
CA ASP A 32 23.12 -8.27 -12.33
C ASP A 32 22.52 -7.34 -11.27
N LEU A 33 21.42 -7.80 -10.68
CA LEU A 33 20.65 -7.06 -9.69
C LEU A 33 20.55 -7.92 -8.43
N SER A 34 20.98 -7.41 -7.29
CA SER A 34 20.85 -8.07 -6.01
C SER A 34 20.56 -7.06 -4.92
N GLU A 35 19.63 -7.38 -4.04
CA GLU A 35 19.24 -6.52 -2.93
C GLU A 35 18.98 -7.34 -1.67
N GLU A 36 19.38 -6.77 -0.53
CA GLU A 36 19.01 -7.22 0.81
C GLU A 36 18.58 -5.98 1.58
N THR A 37 17.28 -5.85 1.80
CA THR A 37 16.67 -4.70 2.49
C THR A 37 15.76 -5.19 3.59
N TYR A 38 15.89 -4.65 4.80
CA TYR A 38 14.93 -4.95 5.86
C TYR A 38 13.61 -4.23 5.59
N ASN A 39 12.53 -4.98 5.44
CA ASN A 39 11.19 -4.43 5.35
C ASN A 39 10.59 -4.35 6.76
N ASP A 40 10.46 -3.14 7.27
CA ASP A 40 9.95 -2.81 8.60
C ASP A 40 8.42 -2.68 8.65
N ASP A 41 7.74 -2.98 7.54
CA ASP A 41 6.28 -3.07 7.53
C ASP A 41 5.78 -4.06 8.59
N GLU A 42 4.71 -3.67 9.29
CA GLU A 42 4.12 -4.41 10.39
C GLU A 42 3.73 -5.85 10.05
N SER A 43 3.31 -6.08 8.80
CA SER A 43 2.90 -7.38 8.30
C SER A 43 4.05 -8.24 7.79
N VAL A 44 5.24 -7.64 7.62
CA VAL A 44 6.42 -8.28 7.03
C VAL A 44 7.48 -8.56 8.09
N ASN A 45 8.06 -7.51 8.69
CA ASN A 45 9.13 -7.60 9.70
C ASN A 45 10.24 -8.62 9.34
N ALA A 46 10.71 -8.58 8.09
CA ALA A 46 11.66 -9.55 7.54
C ALA A 46 12.57 -8.88 6.49
N TYR A 47 13.71 -9.50 6.20
CA TYR A 47 14.56 -9.05 5.09
C TYR A 47 13.93 -9.48 3.76
N SER A 48 13.77 -8.55 2.84
CA SER A 48 13.57 -8.86 1.43
C SER A 48 14.93 -9.14 0.80
N ILE A 49 15.09 -10.35 0.27
CA ILE A 49 16.34 -10.82 -0.32
C ILE A 49 16.04 -11.38 -1.69
N PHE A 50 16.66 -10.79 -2.72
CA PHE A 50 16.56 -11.31 -4.07
C PHE A 50 17.82 -11.03 -4.88
N SER A 51 18.04 -11.86 -5.89
CA SER A 51 19.07 -11.70 -6.89
C SER A 51 18.59 -12.19 -8.25
N TRP A 52 18.84 -11.38 -9.27
CA TRP A 52 18.70 -11.70 -10.68
C TRP A 52 20.09 -11.78 -11.29
N THR A 53 20.46 -12.98 -11.73
CA THR A 53 21.75 -13.28 -12.34
C THR A 53 21.55 -13.92 -13.71
N SER A 54 22.66 -14.22 -14.41
CA SER A 54 22.61 -14.97 -15.65
C SER A 54 23.80 -15.93 -15.79
N ASP A 55 23.55 -17.07 -16.42
CA ASP A 55 24.55 -18.06 -16.86
C ASP A 55 24.87 -17.96 -18.35
N ASP A 56 24.65 -16.78 -18.97
CA ASP A 56 24.77 -16.51 -20.41
C ASP A 56 23.67 -17.12 -21.32
N VAL A 57 22.79 -17.98 -20.81
CA VAL A 57 21.67 -18.56 -21.58
C VAL A 57 20.32 -18.22 -20.94
N ASN A 58 20.31 -18.25 -19.62
CA ASN A 58 19.16 -18.07 -18.78
C ASN A 58 19.36 -16.89 -17.83
N ARG A 59 18.23 -16.31 -17.46
CA ARG A 59 18.04 -15.42 -16.32
C ARG A 59 17.69 -16.28 -15.12
N ILE A 60 18.42 -16.11 -14.03
CA ILE A 60 18.25 -16.90 -12.81
C ILE A 60 17.78 -15.96 -11.70
N LEU A 61 16.59 -16.22 -11.16
CA LEU A 61 16.07 -15.58 -9.95
C LEU A 61 16.36 -16.47 -8.75
N SER A 62 16.99 -15.91 -7.72
CA SER A 62 17.03 -16.50 -6.38
C SER A 62 16.58 -15.46 -5.37
N GLY A 63 15.60 -15.80 -4.53
CA GLY A 63 15.08 -14.89 -3.52
C GLY A 63 14.17 -15.58 -2.50
N ASN A 64 13.62 -14.78 -1.59
CA ASN A 64 12.82 -15.29 -0.48
C ASN A 64 11.33 -14.92 -0.54
N GLY A 65 10.86 -14.29 -1.64
CA GLY A 65 9.45 -13.95 -1.84
C GLY A 65 8.90 -12.93 -0.84
N ILE A 66 9.78 -12.26 -0.08
CA ILE A 66 9.40 -11.18 0.82
C ILE A 66 9.38 -9.87 0.02
N PRO A 67 8.28 -9.09 0.03
CA PRO A 67 8.22 -7.81 -0.67
C PRO A 67 9.24 -6.84 -0.07
N ASN A 68 9.90 -6.05 -0.91
CA ASN A 68 10.79 -4.94 -0.51
C ASN A 68 10.05 -3.59 -0.42
N HIS A 69 8.73 -3.60 -0.60
CA HIS A 69 7.85 -2.45 -0.44
C HIS A 69 6.81 -2.74 0.63
N GLU A 70 6.11 -1.69 1.02
CA GLU A 70 5.00 -1.75 1.97
C GLU A 70 3.86 -2.64 1.50
N VAL A 71 3.15 -3.23 2.45
CA VAL A 71 2.00 -4.11 2.19
C VAL A 71 0.81 -3.71 3.06
N GLY A 72 -0.34 -4.34 2.82
CA GLY A 72 -1.48 -4.24 3.72
C GLY A 72 -1.25 -4.90 5.08
N THR A 73 -2.20 -4.72 6.00
CA THR A 73 -2.18 -5.41 7.29
C THR A 73 -2.54 -6.88 7.09
N PHE A 74 -1.62 -7.78 7.45
CA PHE A 74 -1.83 -9.22 7.49
C PHE A 74 -1.40 -9.76 8.86
N PRO A 75 -2.21 -10.64 9.49
CA PRO A 75 -3.48 -11.16 9.01
C PRO A 75 -4.62 -10.14 9.14
N ASN A 76 -5.62 -10.25 8.26
CA ASN A 76 -6.87 -9.48 8.32
C ASN A 76 -8.09 -10.44 8.37
N PRO A 77 -9.33 -9.93 8.58
CA PRO A 77 -10.52 -10.79 8.72
C PRO A 77 -10.80 -11.72 7.53
N ASN A 78 -10.43 -11.31 6.31
CA ASN A 78 -10.67 -12.04 5.05
C ASN A 78 -9.40 -12.74 4.52
N CYS A 79 -8.24 -12.46 5.11
CA CYS A 79 -6.98 -13.17 4.90
C CYS A 79 -6.27 -13.44 6.25
N PRO A 80 -6.52 -14.58 6.90
CA PRO A 80 -6.03 -14.85 8.26
C PRO A 80 -4.56 -15.32 8.30
N ASN A 81 -3.85 -15.24 7.18
CA ASN A 81 -2.48 -15.74 7.03
C ASN A 81 -1.46 -14.61 7.27
N THR A 82 -0.24 -14.98 7.63
CA THR A 82 0.87 -14.05 7.89
C THR A 82 1.99 -14.29 6.89
N ILE A 83 2.62 -13.22 6.42
CA ILE A 83 3.74 -13.29 5.46
C ILE A 83 4.90 -14.05 6.09
N SER A 84 5.52 -14.94 5.32
CA SER A 84 6.72 -15.65 5.72
C SER A 84 7.63 -15.91 4.52
N GLU A 85 8.92 -16.12 4.80
CA GLU A 85 9.92 -16.39 3.76
C GLU A 85 9.56 -17.65 2.97
N GLN A 86 9.70 -17.54 1.66
CA GLN A 86 9.58 -18.62 0.70
C GLN A 86 10.96 -18.99 0.13
N ASN A 87 11.04 -20.09 -0.61
CA ASN A 87 12.24 -20.43 -1.38
C ASN A 87 11.96 -20.22 -2.86
N VAL A 88 12.32 -19.06 -3.39
CA VAL A 88 12.07 -18.68 -4.79
C VAL A 88 13.35 -18.89 -5.59
N ASN A 89 13.42 -19.97 -6.36
CA ASN A 89 14.50 -20.20 -7.33
C ASN A 89 13.89 -20.53 -8.69
N GLN A 90 14.09 -19.66 -9.67
CA GLN A 90 13.48 -19.76 -10.99
C GLN A 90 14.51 -19.47 -12.09
N THR A 91 14.30 -20.09 -13.24
CA THR A 91 15.15 -19.94 -14.41
C THR A 91 14.28 -19.61 -15.61
N PHE A 92 14.64 -18.54 -16.32
CA PHE A 92 13.91 -18.03 -17.48
C PHE A 92 14.87 -17.91 -18.67
N THR A 93 14.40 -18.10 -19.90
CA THR A 93 15.24 -17.89 -21.08
C THR A 93 15.63 -16.41 -21.24
N LEU A 94 16.85 -16.12 -21.69
CA LEU A 94 17.25 -14.78 -22.15
C LEU A 94 16.92 -14.52 -23.62
N CYS A 95 16.47 -15.55 -24.34
CA CYS A 95 16.11 -15.51 -25.74
C CYS A 95 14.65 -15.98 -25.87
N PRO A 96 13.67 -15.15 -25.47
CA PRO A 96 12.27 -15.54 -25.53
C PRO A 96 11.79 -15.62 -26.99
N LEU A 97 10.99 -16.66 -27.29
CA LEU A 97 10.46 -16.93 -28.62
C LEU A 97 8.94 -16.96 -28.59
N LEU A 98 8.28 -16.20 -29.46
CA LEU A 98 6.83 -16.33 -29.66
C LEU A 98 6.52 -17.65 -30.38
N VAL A 99 5.84 -18.57 -29.70
CA VAL A 99 5.46 -19.88 -30.24
C VAL A 99 3.95 -20.08 -30.35
N SER A 100 3.16 -19.22 -29.71
CA SER A 100 1.70 -19.24 -29.80
C SER A 100 1.14 -17.89 -30.26
N GLU A 101 0.29 -17.91 -31.28
CA GLU A 101 -0.51 -16.74 -31.66
C GLU A 101 -1.66 -16.49 -30.68
N GLU A 102 -2.19 -17.52 -30.03
CA GLU A 102 -3.34 -17.44 -29.10
C GLU A 102 -2.93 -17.48 -27.60
N GLY A 103 -1.64 -17.69 -27.33
CA GLY A 103 -1.13 -18.02 -25.99
C GLY A 103 -1.35 -19.48 -25.57
N ASP A 104 -0.62 -19.92 -24.56
CA ASP A 104 -0.85 -21.18 -23.84
C ASP A 104 -1.32 -20.87 -22.42
N TYR A 105 -2.48 -21.39 -22.06
CA TYR A 105 -3.18 -21.17 -20.79
C TYR A 105 -2.71 -22.12 -19.67
N GLY A 106 -1.57 -22.79 -19.86
CA GLY A 106 -0.96 -23.71 -18.90
C GLY A 106 -0.30 -23.07 -17.67
N VAL A 107 -0.62 -21.83 -17.31
CA VAL A 107 0.02 -21.06 -16.22
C VAL A 107 -1.00 -20.50 -15.22
N GLY A 108 -0.55 -20.19 -14.00
CA GLY A 108 -1.37 -19.70 -12.90
C GLY A 108 -1.84 -20.81 -11.95
N GLY A 109 -2.03 -20.45 -10.68
CA GLY A 109 -2.48 -21.34 -9.62
C GLY A 109 -1.58 -22.59 -9.46
N PRO A 110 -2.15 -23.82 -9.40
CA PRO A 110 -1.37 -25.05 -9.21
C PRO A 110 -0.38 -25.39 -10.33
N LEU A 111 -0.46 -24.71 -11.48
CA LEU A 111 0.38 -24.99 -12.65
C LEU A 111 1.70 -24.17 -12.66
N GLY A 112 1.86 -23.22 -11.74
CA GLY A 112 3.05 -22.39 -11.62
C GLY A 112 2.75 -20.90 -11.80
N ALA A 113 3.66 -20.05 -11.34
CA ALA A 113 3.50 -18.59 -11.47
C ALA A 113 3.60 -18.15 -12.94
N SER A 114 2.82 -17.13 -13.31
CA SER A 114 2.85 -16.56 -14.66
C SER A 114 4.05 -15.63 -14.85
N ALA A 115 4.45 -14.94 -13.78
CA ALA A 115 5.62 -14.08 -13.74
C ALA A 115 6.14 -13.92 -12.31
N TYR A 116 7.36 -13.38 -12.20
CA TYR A 116 7.94 -12.92 -10.94
C TYR A 116 8.28 -11.45 -11.04
N ALA A 117 7.89 -10.68 -10.03
CA ALA A 117 8.30 -9.30 -9.86
C ALA A 117 9.80 -9.21 -9.56
N ILE A 118 10.39 -8.04 -9.81
CA ILE A 118 11.81 -7.78 -9.57
C ILE A 118 12.22 -8.12 -8.12
N ASN A 119 11.33 -7.96 -7.16
CA ASN A 119 11.57 -8.25 -5.74
C ASN A 119 11.34 -9.73 -5.34
N SER A 120 11.24 -10.65 -6.31
CA SER A 120 10.98 -12.09 -6.14
C SER A 120 9.55 -12.49 -5.72
N VAL A 121 8.62 -11.54 -5.56
CA VAL A 121 7.20 -11.85 -5.31
C VAL A 121 6.54 -12.32 -6.61
N LYS A 122 5.74 -13.38 -6.54
CA LYS A 122 5.09 -13.96 -7.73
C LYS A 122 3.84 -13.18 -8.15
N PHE A 123 3.57 -13.17 -9.45
CA PHE A 123 2.26 -12.84 -10.02
C PHE A 123 1.46 -14.12 -10.23
N ASP A 124 0.32 -14.21 -9.56
CA ASP A 124 -0.61 -15.33 -9.65
C ASP A 124 -2.05 -14.80 -9.62
N PRO A 125 -2.55 -14.26 -10.74
CA PRO A 125 -3.86 -13.61 -10.80
C PRO A 125 -5.02 -14.59 -10.61
N ALA A 126 -4.80 -15.91 -10.73
CA ALA A 126 -5.86 -16.92 -10.71
C ALA A 126 -6.23 -17.32 -9.31
N THR A 127 -7.53 -17.48 -9.05
CA THR A 127 -8.00 -17.99 -7.77
C THR A 127 -8.35 -19.47 -7.88
N ALA A 128 -8.27 -20.16 -6.73
CA ALA A 128 -8.86 -21.48 -6.59
C ALA A 128 -10.36 -21.43 -6.22
N GLY A 129 -10.96 -20.23 -6.26
CA GLY A 129 -12.33 -19.97 -5.87
C GLY A 129 -13.30 -20.37 -6.98
N ARG A 130 -14.36 -21.10 -6.63
CA ARG A 130 -15.37 -21.56 -7.59
C ARG A 130 -16.78 -21.54 -7.05
N CYS A 131 -17.75 -21.39 -7.96
CA CYS A 131 -19.17 -21.58 -7.69
C CYS A 131 -19.80 -22.62 -8.61
N ASP A 132 -20.84 -23.30 -8.11
CA ASP A 132 -21.79 -24.04 -8.92
C ASP A 132 -22.98 -23.18 -9.38
N ASP A 133 -23.84 -23.76 -10.22
CA ASP A 133 -25.00 -23.07 -10.82
C ASP A 133 -26.08 -22.72 -9.79
N ASP A 134 -26.07 -23.35 -8.61
CA ASP A 134 -27.00 -23.07 -7.50
C ASP A 134 -26.51 -21.92 -6.61
N GLY A 135 -25.34 -21.33 -6.93
CA GLY A 135 -24.74 -20.24 -6.16
C GLY A 135 -24.07 -20.71 -4.86
N VAL A 136 -23.70 -22.00 -4.78
CA VAL A 136 -22.85 -22.52 -3.71
C VAL A 136 -21.40 -22.30 -4.13
N CYS A 137 -20.72 -21.44 -3.38
CA CYS A 137 -19.40 -20.95 -3.73
C CYS A 137 -18.37 -21.33 -2.68
N SER A 138 -17.11 -21.33 -3.08
CA SER A 138 -15.96 -21.49 -2.19
C SER A 138 -14.81 -20.63 -2.67
N LEU A 139 -14.13 -19.95 -1.74
CA LEU A 139 -12.95 -19.13 -2.07
C LEU A 139 -11.69 -19.96 -2.26
N ALA A 140 -11.71 -21.24 -1.87
CA ALA A 140 -10.55 -22.11 -2.00
C ALA A 140 -10.97 -23.57 -2.23
N GLN A 141 -10.45 -24.19 -3.29
CA GLN A 141 -10.72 -25.58 -3.65
C GLN A 141 -12.21 -25.87 -3.93
N GLY A 142 -12.92 -24.86 -4.45
CA GLY A 142 -14.34 -24.96 -4.79
C GLY A 142 -14.64 -25.97 -5.88
N GLN A 143 -15.89 -26.41 -5.93
CA GLN A 143 -16.44 -27.17 -7.05
C GLN A 143 -17.30 -26.25 -7.92
N GLY A 144 -17.61 -26.70 -9.14
CA GLY A 144 -18.39 -25.92 -10.10
C GLY A 144 -17.55 -25.38 -11.26
N GLN A 145 -18.23 -24.70 -12.19
CA GLN A 145 -17.65 -24.27 -13.47
C GLN A 145 -17.28 -22.77 -13.47
N TRP A 146 -17.80 -22.00 -12.51
CA TRP A 146 -17.61 -20.55 -12.43
C TRP A 146 -16.37 -20.25 -11.60
N ASN A 147 -15.32 -19.70 -12.21
CA ASN A 147 -14.09 -19.34 -11.50
C ASN A 147 -14.22 -17.92 -10.98
N ILE A 148 -14.04 -17.75 -9.67
CA ILE A 148 -14.19 -16.45 -8.99
C ILE A 148 -12.96 -15.58 -9.32
N GLU A 149 -13.18 -14.33 -9.71
CA GLU A 149 -12.08 -13.36 -9.82
C GLU A 149 -11.62 -12.89 -8.44
N ALA A 150 -10.33 -12.56 -8.32
CA ALA A 150 -9.85 -11.94 -7.08
C ALA A 150 -10.27 -10.47 -6.99
N LEU A 151 -10.45 -9.79 -8.14
CA LEU A 151 -10.54 -8.34 -8.24
C LEU A 151 -11.75 -7.91 -9.10
N GLY A 152 -12.19 -6.67 -8.93
CA GLY A 152 -13.24 -6.06 -9.77
C GLY A 152 -14.68 -6.23 -9.29
N HIS A 153 -14.88 -6.77 -8.09
CA HIS A 153 -16.21 -6.94 -7.50
C HIS A 153 -16.16 -6.94 -5.97
N GLU A 154 -17.34 -6.82 -5.35
CA GLU A 154 -17.52 -6.71 -3.90
C GLU A 154 -18.10 -8.00 -3.28
N THR A 155 -18.43 -9.01 -4.09
CA THR A 155 -19.17 -10.19 -3.61
C THR A 155 -18.28 -11.20 -2.87
N PHE A 156 -17.09 -11.45 -3.39
CA PHE A 156 -16.13 -12.39 -2.82
C PHE A 156 -14.91 -11.61 -2.42
N ASP A 157 -14.52 -11.65 -1.15
CA ASP A 157 -13.41 -10.87 -0.61
C ASP A 157 -12.27 -11.81 -0.22
N PHE A 158 -11.11 -11.67 -0.87
CA PHE A 158 -9.91 -12.47 -0.60
C PHE A 158 -8.98 -11.84 0.44
N GLY A 159 -9.35 -10.67 0.97
CA GLY A 159 -8.58 -9.91 1.93
C GLY A 159 -7.27 -9.39 1.36
N ASP A 160 -7.26 -9.03 0.06
CA ASP A 160 -6.12 -8.46 -0.62
C ASP A 160 -5.89 -6.99 -0.24
N ASP A 161 -4.66 -6.54 -0.42
CA ASP A 161 -4.21 -5.20 -0.11
C ASP A 161 -4.20 -4.27 -1.34
N MET A 162 -3.72 -3.04 -1.16
CA MET A 162 -3.56 -2.04 -2.22
C MET A 162 -2.62 -2.46 -3.36
N ASN A 163 -1.78 -3.48 -3.16
CA ASN A 163 -0.95 -4.06 -4.21
C ASN A 163 -1.70 -5.17 -4.95
N HIS A 164 -3.02 -5.28 -4.72
CA HIS A 164 -3.88 -6.35 -5.22
C HIS A 164 -3.30 -7.72 -4.84
N ALA A 165 -2.72 -7.83 -3.65
CA ALA A 165 -2.02 -9.01 -3.20
C ALA A 165 -2.55 -9.52 -1.88
N HIS A 166 -2.42 -10.83 -1.67
CA HIS A 166 -2.73 -11.43 -0.38
C HIS A 166 -1.76 -12.56 -0.03
N VAL A 167 -1.94 -13.10 1.17
CA VAL A 167 -1.06 -14.14 1.73
C VAL A 167 -1.70 -15.52 1.63
N GLN A 168 -1.01 -16.48 1.03
CA GLN A 168 -1.45 -17.87 0.98
C GLN A 168 -1.31 -18.55 2.36
N PRO A 169 -1.98 -19.70 2.60
CA PRO A 169 -1.81 -20.46 3.85
C PRO A 169 -0.36 -20.91 4.15
N THR A 170 0.50 -20.93 3.13
CA THR A 170 1.94 -21.20 3.24
C THR A 170 2.74 -20.01 3.76
N GLY A 171 2.13 -18.83 3.83
CA GLY A 171 2.76 -17.54 4.13
C GLY A 171 3.31 -16.80 2.91
N GLU A 172 3.11 -17.32 1.71
CA GLU A 172 3.53 -16.69 0.46
C GLU A 172 2.64 -15.48 0.13
N TYR A 173 3.22 -14.29 0.13
CA TYR A 173 2.60 -13.07 -0.41
C TYR A 173 2.71 -13.08 -1.94
N HIS A 174 1.65 -12.71 -2.65
CA HIS A 174 1.61 -12.74 -4.12
C HIS A 174 0.59 -11.75 -4.70
N TYR A 175 0.90 -11.22 -5.88
CA TYR A 175 0.04 -10.26 -6.58
C TYR A 175 -0.99 -10.96 -7.46
N HIS A 176 -2.24 -10.50 -7.37
CA HIS A 176 -3.28 -10.77 -8.35
C HIS A 176 -3.38 -9.69 -9.44
N GLY A 177 -2.87 -8.49 -9.17
CA GLY A 177 -2.98 -7.35 -10.07
C GLY A 177 -1.84 -6.36 -9.89
N MET A 178 -2.16 -5.06 -9.99
CA MET A 178 -1.18 -3.98 -9.98
C MET A 178 -0.44 -3.88 -8.64
N PRO A 179 0.90 -4.02 -8.60
CA PRO A 179 1.67 -3.88 -7.37
C PRO A 179 1.99 -2.40 -7.12
N GLU A 180 0.99 -1.61 -6.71
CA GLU A 180 1.08 -0.14 -6.62
C GLU A 180 2.33 0.36 -5.88
N LEU A 181 2.62 -0.21 -4.71
CA LEU A 181 3.73 0.25 -3.87
C LEU A 181 5.09 -0.26 -4.36
N LEU A 182 5.12 -1.32 -5.17
CA LEU A 182 6.33 -1.68 -5.91
C LEU A 182 6.61 -0.66 -7.03
N ILE A 183 5.57 -0.21 -7.74
CA ILE A 183 5.70 0.80 -8.80
C ILE A 183 6.21 2.12 -8.20
N ASP A 184 5.66 2.52 -7.06
CA ASP A 184 6.14 3.68 -6.29
C ASP A 184 7.62 3.56 -5.91
N LEU A 185 8.03 2.37 -5.45
CA LEU A 185 9.41 2.09 -5.05
C LEU A 185 10.37 2.17 -6.25
N LEU A 186 9.94 1.67 -7.41
CA LEU A 186 10.70 1.74 -8.66
C LEU A 186 10.77 3.18 -9.22
N GLY A 187 9.90 4.08 -8.74
CA GLY A 187 10.10 5.52 -8.80
C GLY A 187 9.67 6.18 -10.10
N ASP A 188 8.63 5.66 -10.76
CA ASP A 188 8.17 6.21 -12.05
C ASP A 188 6.64 6.07 -12.22
N ASP A 189 5.90 6.88 -11.47
CA ASP A 189 4.43 6.95 -11.49
C ASP A 189 3.84 7.41 -12.84
N GLN A 190 4.67 7.92 -13.75
CA GLN A 190 4.29 8.39 -15.09
C GLN A 190 5.18 7.89 -16.22
N SER A 191 5.96 6.82 -16.00
CA SER A 191 6.75 6.19 -17.06
C SER A 191 6.37 4.72 -17.28
N MET A 192 6.92 4.14 -18.34
CA MET A 192 6.77 2.73 -18.61
C MET A 192 7.69 1.93 -17.68
N THR A 193 7.11 1.40 -16.60
CA THR A 193 7.86 0.76 -15.50
C THR A 193 7.95 -0.76 -15.70
N LEU A 194 9.17 -1.27 -15.86
CA LEU A 194 9.46 -2.71 -15.87
C LEU A 194 9.34 -3.24 -14.43
N VAL A 195 8.38 -4.12 -14.17
CA VAL A 195 8.10 -4.64 -12.82
C VAL A 195 8.53 -6.10 -12.62
N GLY A 196 8.83 -6.84 -13.68
CA GLY A 196 9.20 -8.23 -13.57
C GLY A 196 9.47 -8.95 -14.89
N TRP A 197 9.56 -10.28 -14.80
CA TRP A 197 9.79 -11.19 -15.91
C TRP A 197 8.75 -12.31 -15.90
N ALA A 198 8.15 -12.56 -17.06
CA ALA A 198 7.24 -13.66 -17.26
C ALA A 198 7.99 -14.99 -17.36
N SER A 199 7.29 -16.09 -17.06
CA SER A 199 7.91 -17.42 -17.01
C SER A 199 8.46 -17.91 -18.36
N ASP A 200 8.05 -17.28 -19.47
CA ASP A 200 8.55 -17.51 -20.83
C ASP A 200 9.71 -16.56 -21.23
N GLY A 201 10.20 -15.74 -20.30
CA GLY A 201 11.34 -14.85 -20.49
C GLY A 201 11.01 -13.46 -21.06
N PHE A 202 9.76 -13.16 -21.40
CA PHE A 202 9.35 -11.82 -21.81
C PHE A 202 9.23 -10.85 -20.61
N PRO A 203 9.48 -9.55 -20.82
CA PRO A 203 9.36 -8.55 -19.76
C PRO A 203 7.90 -8.27 -19.38
N VAL A 204 7.69 -7.85 -18.13
CA VAL A 204 6.38 -7.45 -17.58
C VAL A 204 6.42 -5.98 -17.18
N TYR A 205 5.55 -5.18 -17.77
CA TYR A 205 5.39 -3.76 -17.46
C TYR A 205 4.10 -3.48 -16.71
N ALA A 206 4.06 -2.39 -15.96
CA ALA A 206 2.86 -1.94 -15.26
C ALA A 206 2.20 -0.75 -15.95
N ARG A 207 0.87 -0.84 -16.16
CA ARG A 207 -0.09 0.23 -16.52
C ARG A 207 0.13 0.93 -17.85
N TYR A 208 1.31 1.47 -18.10
CA TYR A 208 1.58 2.39 -19.20
C TYR A 208 2.38 1.77 -20.33
N GLY A 209 2.17 2.32 -21.52
CA GLY A 209 3.06 2.15 -22.66
C GLY A 209 2.85 3.24 -23.69
N TYR A 210 3.72 3.26 -24.69
CA TYR A 210 3.70 4.24 -25.77
C TYR A 210 2.44 4.12 -26.64
N ALA A 211 1.79 5.25 -26.95
CA ALA A 211 0.59 5.31 -27.78
C ALA A 211 0.86 4.81 -29.21
N ASP A 212 2.04 5.14 -29.74
CA ASP A 212 2.57 4.51 -30.96
C ASP A 212 3.57 3.43 -30.55
N VAL A 213 3.23 2.17 -30.85
CA VAL A 213 4.05 1.00 -30.51
C VAL A 213 5.44 1.01 -31.15
N ASN A 214 5.68 1.86 -32.16
CA ASN A 214 6.97 1.97 -32.84
C ASN A 214 7.74 3.25 -32.48
N ASP A 215 7.22 4.10 -31.59
CA ASP A 215 7.83 5.39 -31.25
C ASP A 215 7.91 5.61 -29.74
N SER A 216 9.14 5.48 -29.20
CA SER A 216 9.45 5.69 -27.78
C SER A 216 9.45 7.17 -27.36
N SER A 217 9.20 8.08 -28.30
CA SER A 217 8.93 9.49 -28.03
C SER A 217 7.44 9.84 -28.06
N SER A 218 6.58 8.86 -28.36
CA SER A 218 5.13 9.06 -28.34
C SER A 218 4.59 9.24 -26.92
N GLU A 219 3.37 9.74 -26.82
CA GLU A 219 2.68 9.91 -25.54
C GLU A 219 2.52 8.57 -24.81
N LEU A 220 2.70 8.55 -23.49
CA LEU A 220 2.38 7.38 -22.68
C LEU A 220 0.89 7.36 -22.38
N ILE A 221 0.26 6.21 -22.60
CA ILE A 221 -1.16 5.96 -22.34
C ILE A 221 -1.30 4.78 -21.37
N SER A 222 -2.34 4.81 -20.54
CA SER A 222 -2.74 3.62 -19.78
C SER A 222 -3.29 2.59 -20.77
N LEU A 223 -2.65 1.42 -20.81
CA LEU A 223 -2.97 0.38 -21.79
C LEU A 223 -4.22 -0.38 -21.39
N GLN A 224 -5.15 -0.49 -22.32
CA GLN A 224 -6.45 -1.12 -22.09
C GLN A 224 -6.44 -2.58 -22.56
N PRO A 225 -6.88 -3.54 -21.72
CA PRO A 225 -7.12 -4.91 -22.17
C PRO A 225 -8.15 -4.99 -23.29
N SER A 226 -8.01 -5.97 -24.19
CA SER A 226 -9.04 -6.29 -25.19
C SER A 226 -10.12 -7.26 -24.67
N TRP A 227 -10.21 -7.42 -23.35
CA TRP A 227 -11.27 -8.17 -22.69
C TRP A 227 -12.37 -7.21 -22.25
N ARG A 228 -13.62 -7.61 -22.45
CA ARG A 228 -14.78 -6.83 -22.00
C ARG A 228 -15.80 -7.70 -21.31
N LEU A 229 -16.61 -7.07 -20.49
CA LEU A 229 -17.73 -7.72 -19.83
C LEU A 229 -18.83 -8.07 -20.85
N LYS A 230 -19.33 -9.31 -20.80
CA LYS A 230 -20.48 -9.75 -21.61
C LYS A 230 -21.74 -8.98 -21.24
N THR A 231 -22.60 -8.73 -22.24
CA THR A 231 -23.89 -8.06 -22.02
C THR A 231 -24.93 -8.97 -21.38
N ASP A 232 -24.89 -10.25 -21.72
CA ASP A 232 -25.83 -11.27 -21.24
C ASP A 232 -25.04 -12.37 -20.50
N PRO A 233 -25.55 -12.86 -19.35
CA PRO A 233 -24.92 -13.94 -18.62
C PRO A 233 -25.02 -15.26 -19.38
N ASP A 234 -23.98 -16.08 -19.25
CA ASP A 234 -23.96 -17.45 -19.78
C ASP A 234 -25.03 -18.34 -19.09
N GLU A 235 -25.50 -19.38 -19.79
CA GLU A 235 -26.48 -20.33 -19.23
C GLU A 235 -25.90 -21.06 -18.01
N GLY A 236 -26.66 -21.08 -16.91
CA GLY A 236 -26.23 -21.71 -15.65
C GLY A 236 -25.44 -20.79 -14.72
N ARG A 237 -25.13 -19.56 -15.14
CA ARG A 237 -24.43 -18.59 -14.28
C ARG A 237 -25.25 -18.27 -13.03
N PRO A 238 -24.71 -18.46 -11.80
CA PRO A 238 -25.39 -18.05 -10.59
C PRO A 238 -25.40 -16.52 -10.49
N ASP A 239 -26.55 -15.96 -10.14
CA ASP A 239 -26.73 -14.52 -9.91
C ASP A 239 -26.83 -14.16 -8.41
N THR A 240 -26.83 -15.18 -7.55
CA THR A 240 -27.05 -15.05 -6.11
C THR A 240 -26.18 -16.05 -5.37
N LEU A 241 -25.40 -15.57 -4.41
CA LEU A 241 -24.63 -16.38 -3.48
C LEU A 241 -25.60 -16.98 -2.45
N THR A 242 -25.75 -18.30 -2.48
CA THR A 242 -26.67 -19.06 -1.62
C THR A 242 -25.95 -19.80 -0.49
N ALA A 243 -24.66 -20.08 -0.64
CA ALA A 243 -23.79 -20.56 0.42
C ALA A 243 -22.32 -20.26 0.10
N LEU A 244 -21.53 -20.01 1.16
CA LEU A 244 -20.08 -19.87 1.06
C LEU A 244 -19.41 -20.98 1.90
N GLU A 245 -18.76 -21.93 1.24
CA GLU A 245 -18.10 -23.12 1.79
C GLU A 245 -16.56 -23.01 1.64
N GLY A 246 -15.74 -23.35 2.65
CA GLY A 246 -14.29 -23.03 2.72
C GLY A 246 -13.86 -21.53 2.81
N GLY A 247 -12.99 -21.17 3.77
CA GLY A 247 -12.39 -19.81 3.91
C GLY A 247 -12.64 -19.07 5.24
N PRO A 248 -12.38 -17.76 5.33
CA PRO A 248 -12.91 -16.89 6.40
C PRO A 248 -14.41 -16.62 6.20
N GLY A 249 -15.18 -16.37 7.26
CA GLY A 249 -16.64 -16.19 7.16
C GLY A 249 -17.49 -17.46 6.96
N GLN A 250 -16.90 -18.63 7.20
CA GLN A 250 -17.48 -19.93 6.91
C GLN A 250 -18.74 -20.33 7.70
N GLY A 251 -19.65 -21.04 7.02
CA GLY A 251 -20.85 -21.64 7.61
C GLY A 251 -22.12 -20.79 7.49
N THR A 252 -22.10 -19.68 6.75
CA THR A 252 -23.31 -18.93 6.41
C THR A 252 -24.14 -19.75 5.43
N THR A 253 -25.13 -20.46 5.96
CA THR A 253 -26.18 -21.06 5.14
C THR A 253 -27.14 -19.93 4.76
N TYR A 254 -27.21 -19.57 3.47
CA TYR A 254 -28.15 -18.59 2.89
C TYR A 254 -27.84 -17.09 3.09
N PRO A 255 -26.67 -16.58 2.66
CA PRO A 255 -26.39 -15.16 2.68
C PRO A 255 -27.29 -14.37 1.71
N ASN A 256 -27.77 -14.98 0.61
CA ASN A 256 -28.65 -14.36 -0.40
C ASN A 256 -28.08 -13.02 -0.92
N ILE A 257 -26.79 -13.01 -1.25
CA ILE A 257 -26.07 -11.83 -1.73
C ILE A 257 -26.05 -11.87 -3.26
N PRO A 258 -26.45 -10.80 -3.98
CA PRO A 258 -26.33 -10.75 -5.43
C PRO A 258 -24.88 -10.90 -5.91
N ILE A 259 -24.69 -11.62 -7.01
CA ILE A 259 -23.41 -11.79 -7.70
C ILE A 259 -23.44 -10.97 -9.00
N PRO A 260 -22.84 -9.76 -9.04
CA PRO A 260 -22.84 -8.92 -10.24
C PRO A 260 -22.01 -9.56 -11.35
N MET A 261 -22.28 -9.18 -12.61
CA MET A 261 -21.40 -9.50 -13.74
C MET A 261 -19.99 -8.95 -13.46
N GLY A 262 -18.97 -9.74 -13.79
CA GLY A 262 -17.55 -9.44 -13.54
C GLY A 262 -17.00 -10.21 -12.34
N ALA A 263 -17.86 -10.92 -11.61
CA ALA A 263 -17.46 -11.77 -10.48
C ALA A 263 -16.75 -13.06 -10.91
N PHE A 264 -16.95 -13.48 -12.17
CA PHE A 264 -16.36 -14.70 -12.70
C PHE A 264 -15.51 -14.42 -13.93
N THR A 265 -14.43 -15.20 -14.12
CA THR A 265 -13.61 -15.15 -15.35
C THR A 265 -14.47 -15.31 -16.60
N GLN A 266 -15.49 -16.18 -16.52
CA GLN A 266 -16.42 -16.48 -17.62
C GLN A 266 -17.36 -15.32 -17.98
N ASP A 267 -17.45 -14.28 -17.14
CA ASP A 267 -18.26 -13.09 -17.42
C ASP A 267 -17.62 -12.20 -18.49
N PHE A 268 -16.35 -12.43 -18.82
CA PHE A 268 -15.59 -11.67 -19.79
C PHE A 268 -15.48 -12.42 -21.13
N GLU A 269 -15.40 -11.65 -22.20
CA GLU A 269 -15.11 -12.13 -23.54
C GLU A 269 -13.98 -11.31 -24.17
N TYR A 270 -13.11 -11.97 -24.91
CA TYR A 270 -12.06 -11.31 -25.69
C TYR A 270 -12.63 -10.78 -27.00
N GLU A 271 -12.34 -9.52 -27.33
CA GLU A 271 -12.64 -8.90 -28.62
C GLU A 271 -11.39 -8.26 -29.19
N GLU A 272 -10.84 -8.85 -30.25
CA GLU A 272 -9.63 -8.35 -30.92
C GLU A 272 -9.76 -6.86 -31.31
N GLY A 273 -8.83 -6.04 -30.82
CA GLY A 273 -8.79 -4.61 -31.10
C GLY A 273 -9.80 -3.76 -30.30
N TYR A 274 -10.45 -4.34 -29.28
CA TYR A 274 -11.26 -3.58 -28.32
C TYR A 274 -10.39 -2.63 -27.47
N GLY A 275 -9.24 -3.13 -27.01
CA GLY A 275 -8.22 -2.37 -26.30
C GLY A 275 -6.89 -2.34 -27.07
N ASP A 276 -5.81 -2.08 -26.33
CA ASP A 276 -4.45 -1.99 -26.84
C ASP A 276 -3.67 -3.31 -26.76
N LEU A 277 -4.19 -4.27 -25.97
CA LEU A 277 -3.51 -5.52 -25.60
C LEU A 277 -4.17 -6.73 -26.25
N ASP A 278 -3.40 -7.79 -26.44
CA ASP A 278 -3.88 -9.08 -26.93
C ASP A 278 -4.57 -9.92 -25.83
N GLU A 279 -4.95 -11.15 -26.16
CA GLU A 279 -5.69 -12.02 -25.22
C GLU A 279 -4.88 -12.42 -23.98
N CYS A 280 -3.54 -12.41 -24.07
CA CYS A 280 -2.65 -12.68 -22.94
C CYS A 280 -2.25 -11.41 -22.20
N ASN A 281 -2.96 -10.31 -22.44
CA ASN A 281 -2.71 -9.01 -21.81
C ASN A 281 -1.32 -8.45 -22.13
N GLY A 282 -0.82 -8.70 -23.33
CA GLY A 282 0.46 -8.17 -23.81
C GLY A 282 0.35 -7.52 -25.18
N ARG A 283 1.47 -6.97 -25.67
CA ARG A 283 1.59 -6.48 -27.05
C ARG A 283 3.06 -6.41 -27.47
N ILE A 284 3.29 -6.24 -28.77
CA ILE A 284 4.62 -5.93 -29.32
C ILE A 284 4.76 -4.42 -29.42
N GLY A 285 5.86 -3.88 -28.88
CA GLY A 285 6.17 -2.46 -29.02
C GLY A 285 7.50 -2.08 -28.40
N VAL A 286 7.94 -0.85 -28.68
CA VAL A 286 9.14 -0.25 -28.08
C VAL A 286 8.95 -0.03 -26.59
N THR A 287 10.03 -0.16 -25.83
CA THR A 287 10.09 0.11 -24.39
C THR A 287 11.40 0.86 -24.05
N PRO A 288 11.58 1.39 -22.83
CA PRO A 288 12.83 2.03 -22.43
C PRO A 288 14.06 1.11 -22.58
N GLU A 289 13.91 -0.17 -22.24
CA GLU A 289 14.96 -1.19 -22.34
C GLU A 289 15.08 -1.78 -23.75
N PHE A 290 13.98 -1.80 -24.51
CA PHE A 290 13.88 -2.45 -25.82
C PHE A 290 13.45 -1.44 -26.91
N PRO A 291 14.36 -0.56 -27.38
CA PRO A 291 14.03 0.48 -28.36
C PRO A 291 13.75 -0.05 -29.77
N GLU A 292 14.13 -1.29 -30.06
CA GLU A 292 13.81 -1.98 -31.32
C GLU A 292 12.45 -2.70 -31.27
N GLY A 293 11.81 -2.72 -30.10
CA GLY A 293 10.57 -3.41 -29.84
C GLY A 293 10.78 -4.83 -29.29
N ILE A 294 9.87 -5.22 -28.40
CA ILE A 294 9.77 -6.59 -27.88
C ILE A 294 8.30 -6.91 -27.63
N TYR A 295 7.93 -8.19 -27.60
CA TYR A 295 6.68 -8.59 -26.96
C TYR A 295 6.79 -8.43 -25.45
N TYR A 296 5.78 -7.87 -24.80
CA TYR A 296 5.77 -7.70 -23.36
C TYR A 296 4.37 -7.85 -22.80
N TYR A 297 4.28 -8.36 -21.58
CA TYR A 297 3.03 -8.43 -20.82
C TYR A 297 2.81 -7.16 -20.02
N VAL A 298 1.55 -6.87 -19.74
CA VAL A 298 1.16 -5.68 -18.99
C VAL A 298 0.30 -6.08 -17.80
N VAL A 299 0.62 -5.53 -16.64
CA VAL A 299 -0.28 -5.50 -15.48
C VAL A 299 -1.20 -4.31 -15.66
N THR A 300 -2.52 -4.51 -15.62
CA THR A 300 -3.55 -3.52 -15.97
C THR A 300 -4.52 -3.27 -14.82
N ASP A 301 -5.19 -2.12 -14.84
CA ASP A 301 -6.22 -1.77 -13.85
C ASP A 301 -7.56 -2.50 -14.10
N ASP A 302 -7.75 -3.06 -15.29
CA ASP A 302 -8.94 -3.81 -15.71
C ASP A 302 -8.63 -5.30 -15.96
N PHE A 303 -9.67 -6.15 -15.93
CA PHE A 303 -9.58 -7.58 -16.24
C PHE A 303 -8.83 -7.82 -17.57
N PRO A 304 -7.84 -8.74 -17.60
CA PRO A 304 -7.57 -9.79 -16.61
C PRO A 304 -6.66 -9.40 -15.44
N TYR A 305 -6.35 -8.11 -15.28
CA TYR A 305 -5.41 -7.51 -14.31
C TYR A 305 -3.95 -7.90 -14.52
N PHE A 306 -3.71 -9.17 -14.81
CA PHE A 306 -2.46 -9.67 -15.35
C PHE A 306 -2.71 -10.87 -16.27
N SER A 307 -1.67 -11.27 -16.99
CA SER A 307 -1.72 -12.34 -17.97
C SER A 307 -2.23 -13.66 -17.41
N ARG A 308 -3.08 -14.34 -18.19
CA ARG A 308 -3.62 -15.68 -17.93
C ARG A 308 -3.03 -16.75 -18.85
N CYS A 309 -2.13 -16.37 -19.75
CA CYS A 309 -1.53 -17.25 -20.75
C CYS A 309 -0.16 -16.72 -21.18
N LEU A 310 0.73 -17.61 -21.61
CA LEU A 310 2.03 -17.22 -22.14
C LEU A 310 2.10 -17.43 -23.65
N LYS A 311 2.58 -16.44 -24.40
CA LYS A 311 2.84 -16.49 -25.85
C LYS A 311 4.18 -17.15 -26.17
N GLY A 312 5.11 -17.12 -25.21
CA GLY A 312 6.46 -17.63 -25.40
C GLY A 312 6.61 -19.13 -25.18
N ASP A 313 7.75 -19.68 -25.60
CA ASP A 313 8.10 -21.08 -25.28
C ASP A 313 8.47 -21.19 -23.79
N PHE A 314 7.70 -22.00 -23.07
CA PHE A 314 8.03 -22.41 -21.71
C PHE A 314 7.94 -23.94 -21.68
N ASP A 315 9.05 -24.61 -21.98
CA ASP A 315 9.14 -26.05 -21.79
C ASP A 315 8.87 -26.31 -20.30
N GLY A 316 7.68 -26.85 -19.97
CA GLY A 316 7.04 -26.86 -18.63
C GLY A 316 7.94 -27.21 -17.45
N GLY A 317 8.74 -26.23 -17.03
CA GLY A 317 9.98 -26.44 -16.28
C GLY A 317 10.01 -25.70 -14.96
N GLY A 318 8.85 -25.37 -14.38
CA GLY A 318 8.76 -24.96 -12.98
C GLY A 318 8.91 -26.15 -12.04
N GLY A 319 10.11 -26.73 -11.96
CA GLY A 319 10.33 -27.89 -11.07
C GLY A 319 11.77 -28.37 -10.92
N GLY A 320 12.75 -27.72 -11.52
CA GLY A 320 14.15 -27.95 -11.22
C GLY A 320 14.64 -26.89 -10.24
N VAL A 321 14.87 -27.27 -8.98
CA VAL A 321 15.77 -26.50 -8.11
C VAL A 321 17.11 -26.41 -8.85
N PRO A 322 17.65 -25.22 -9.16
CA PRO A 322 18.99 -25.11 -9.73
C PRO A 322 19.99 -25.83 -8.82
N ASP A 323 20.88 -26.62 -9.39
CA ASP A 323 21.97 -27.22 -8.62
C ASP A 323 22.85 -26.08 -8.11
N CYS A 324 23.20 -26.09 -6.81
CA CYS A 324 23.99 -25.02 -6.18
C CYS A 324 25.37 -24.82 -6.83
N GLU A 325 25.82 -25.74 -7.69
CA GLU A 325 27.06 -25.62 -8.47
C GLU A 325 26.95 -24.71 -9.71
N ASP A 326 25.73 -24.32 -10.13
CA ASP A 326 25.49 -23.44 -11.28
C ASP A 326 25.43 -21.94 -10.91
N VAL A 327 25.51 -21.61 -9.61
CA VAL A 327 25.57 -20.23 -9.12
C VAL A 327 27.04 -19.75 -9.08
N PRO A 328 27.41 -18.65 -9.76
CA PRO A 328 28.77 -18.11 -9.71
C PRO A 328 29.24 -17.83 -8.27
N PRO A 329 30.51 -18.11 -7.92
CA PRO A 329 31.01 -17.88 -6.56
C PRO A 329 30.97 -16.39 -6.19
N GLY A 330 30.10 -16.00 -5.25
CA GLY A 330 29.99 -14.63 -4.76
C GLY A 330 28.63 -14.18 -4.22
N ASN A 331 27.54 -14.91 -4.50
CA ASN A 331 26.16 -14.46 -4.21
C ASN A 331 25.44 -15.36 -3.18
N PRO A 332 24.45 -14.82 -2.43
CA PRO A 332 23.85 -15.50 -1.28
C PRO A 332 22.93 -16.66 -1.72
N CYS A 333 23.19 -17.87 -1.20
CA CYS A 333 22.29 -19.01 -1.31
C CYS A 333 21.46 -19.17 -0.02
N CYS A 334 20.13 -19.20 -0.15
CA CYS A 334 19.24 -19.52 0.96
C CYS A 334 19.27 -21.02 1.30
N GLY A 335 19.57 -21.34 2.56
CA GLY A 335 19.06 -22.55 3.23
C GLY A 335 19.97 -23.77 3.24
N ASP A 336 20.93 -23.76 4.17
CA ASP A 336 21.58 -24.92 4.84
C ASP A 336 23.08 -25.25 4.62
N GLY A 337 23.80 -24.41 3.87
CA GLY A 337 25.23 -24.10 4.13
C GLY A 337 26.26 -24.98 3.40
N VAL A 338 27.21 -24.41 2.65
CA VAL A 338 28.00 -23.21 2.97
C VAL A 338 28.51 -22.50 1.71
N CYS A 339 28.14 -21.22 1.58
CA CYS A 339 28.89 -20.01 1.17
C CYS A 339 27.94 -18.80 1.43
N GLY A 340 28.27 -17.67 2.07
CA GLY A 340 29.35 -17.22 2.95
C GLY A 340 28.72 -16.31 4.04
N GLY A 341 29.26 -16.31 5.26
CA GLY A 341 28.62 -15.75 6.46
C GLY A 341 28.51 -14.21 6.53
N PRO A 342 27.89 -13.68 7.59
CA PRO A 342 27.54 -12.25 7.70
C PRO A 342 28.78 -11.35 7.69
N GLU A 343 28.61 -10.17 7.10
CA GLU A 343 29.52 -9.02 7.18
C GLU A 343 30.03 -8.83 8.64
N THR A 344 31.34 -8.81 8.84
CA THR A 344 31.98 -8.43 10.11
C THR A 344 32.73 -7.11 9.95
N GLU A 345 32.93 -6.38 11.05
CA GLU A 345 33.64 -5.07 11.12
C GLU A 345 35.02 -5.03 10.44
N ASP A 346 35.59 -6.18 10.08
CA ASP A 346 36.91 -6.33 9.49
C ASP A 346 36.94 -6.23 7.95
N ASN A 347 35.80 -6.18 7.24
CA ASN A 347 35.78 -6.19 5.76
C ASN A 347 35.22 -4.94 5.06
N CYS A 348 35.00 -3.84 5.80
CA CYS A 348 34.58 -2.57 5.22
C CYS A 348 35.78 -1.60 5.07
N PRO A 349 36.07 -1.05 3.88
CA PRO A 349 36.89 0.14 3.78
C PRO A 349 36.12 1.29 4.43
N VAL A 350 36.58 1.70 5.61
CA VAL A 350 36.14 2.91 6.31
C VAL A 350 36.46 4.13 5.43
N ASP A 351 35.57 4.52 4.51
CA ASP A 351 35.51 5.88 3.91
C ASP A 351 34.33 6.17 2.93
N CYS A 352 33.15 5.54 3.05
CA CYS A 352 31.88 6.00 2.44
C CYS A 352 30.73 5.46 3.33
N ALA A 353 29.83 6.17 3.98
CA ALA A 353 29.38 7.54 3.94
C ALA A 353 29.12 8.02 5.39
N SER A 354 29.23 9.32 5.65
CA SER A 354 28.37 9.92 6.67
C SER A 354 26.94 9.73 6.15
N GLY A 355 26.27 8.67 6.63
CA GLY A 355 24.96 8.25 6.16
C GLY A 355 24.00 9.43 6.24
N ASN A 356 23.41 9.78 5.11
CA ASN A 356 22.31 10.74 5.05
C ASN A 356 21.15 10.09 5.81
N THR A 357 20.91 10.51 7.04
CA THR A 357 19.81 10.01 7.85
C THR A 357 18.53 10.66 7.40
N GLY A 358 17.47 9.87 7.19
CA GLY A 358 16.18 10.43 6.79
C GLY A 358 15.59 11.36 7.86
N PRO A 359 14.65 12.25 7.47
CA PRO A 359 13.96 13.13 8.41
C PRO A 359 13.25 12.40 9.55
N SER A 360 13.16 12.98 10.73
CA SER A 360 12.40 12.46 11.87
C SER A 360 11.06 13.19 12.06
N LEU A 361 10.01 12.46 12.42
CA LEU A 361 8.72 13.03 12.81
C LEU A 361 8.77 13.55 14.25
N ILE A 362 8.42 14.82 14.44
CA ILE A 362 8.33 15.46 15.76
C ILE A 362 6.92 15.35 16.32
N ASN A 363 5.91 15.63 15.49
CA ASN A 363 4.52 15.65 15.91
C ASN A 363 3.60 15.31 14.76
N PHE A 364 2.58 14.51 15.06
CA PHE A 364 1.48 14.22 14.15
C PHE A 364 0.15 14.33 14.89
N SER A 365 -0.79 15.06 14.29
CA SER A 365 -2.17 15.05 14.74
C SER A 365 -3.11 15.08 13.55
N ILE A 366 -4.03 14.13 13.49
CA ILE A 366 -5.15 14.14 12.56
C ILE A 366 -6.43 14.40 13.35
N TYR A 367 -7.36 15.15 12.77
CA TYR A 367 -8.59 15.55 13.45
C TYR A 367 -9.79 14.88 12.79
N ALA A 368 -9.88 13.55 12.91
CA ALA A 368 -11.09 12.78 12.64
C ALA A 368 -10.95 11.35 13.19
N ASP A 369 -11.66 11.02 14.26
CA ASP A 369 -11.67 9.62 14.76
C ASP A 369 -12.68 8.77 13.98
N THR A 370 -13.80 9.35 13.56
CA THR A 370 -14.81 8.69 12.74
C THR A 370 -15.40 9.64 11.69
N VAL A 371 -15.46 9.18 10.45
CA VAL A 371 -15.90 9.95 9.27
C VAL A 371 -17.16 9.30 8.69
N ASN A 372 -18.19 10.09 8.35
CA ASN A 372 -19.42 9.60 7.71
C ASN A 372 -19.58 10.24 6.32
N THR A 373 -19.44 9.44 5.26
CA THR A 373 -19.42 9.91 3.86
C THR A 373 -20.75 9.68 3.13
N SER A 374 -21.83 9.35 3.85
CA SER A 374 -23.10 8.86 3.26
C SER A 374 -23.86 9.84 2.37
N GLN A 375 -23.52 11.14 2.40
CA GLN A 375 -24.26 12.19 1.69
C GLN A 375 -23.34 13.19 0.97
N GLU A 376 -22.15 13.47 1.51
CA GLU A 376 -21.16 14.44 0.99
C GLU A 376 -19.74 13.95 1.34
N SER A 377 -18.73 14.44 0.61
CA SER A 377 -17.33 14.19 0.94
C SER A 377 -16.97 14.87 2.27
N VAL A 378 -16.02 14.29 3.00
CA VAL A 378 -15.61 14.79 4.32
C VAL A 378 -14.15 15.17 4.30
N ASN A 379 -13.88 16.39 4.76
CA ASN A 379 -12.53 16.91 4.91
C ASN A 379 -11.94 16.52 6.27
N VAL A 380 -10.87 15.75 6.26
CA VAL A 380 -10.08 15.37 7.43
C VAL A 380 -8.83 16.23 7.49
N GLY A 381 -8.74 17.10 8.51
CA GLY A 381 -7.58 17.95 8.71
C GLY A 381 -6.45 17.23 9.43
N TYR A 382 -5.20 17.53 9.07
CA TYR A 382 -4.01 16.97 9.72
C TYR A 382 -2.91 18.02 9.92
N VAL A 383 -2.01 17.75 10.85
CA VAL A 383 -0.79 18.54 11.13
C VAL A 383 0.38 17.59 11.21
N ILE A 384 1.45 17.90 10.48
CA ILE A 384 2.74 17.18 10.49
C ILE A 384 3.81 18.18 10.91
N GLU A 385 4.66 17.79 11.84
CA GLU A 385 5.89 18.51 12.22
C GLU A 385 7.05 17.53 12.12
N ALA A 386 8.08 17.90 11.36
CA ALA A 386 9.25 17.07 11.13
C ALA A 386 10.54 17.88 11.31
N GLU A 387 11.63 17.17 11.54
CA GLU A 387 12.99 17.72 11.49
C GLU A 387 13.94 16.79 10.77
N ASP A 388 14.97 17.36 10.19
CA ASP A 388 16.11 16.67 9.64
C ASP A 388 17.35 17.38 10.19
N SER A 389 18.27 16.61 10.76
CA SER A 389 19.40 17.17 11.51
C SER A 389 20.64 17.38 10.64
N ASP A 390 20.68 16.72 9.49
CA ASP A 390 21.79 16.69 8.55
C ASP A 390 21.46 17.33 7.20
N ASN A 391 20.17 17.45 6.86
CA ASN A 391 19.71 18.06 5.63
C ASN A 391 18.37 18.82 5.77
N TYR A 392 17.96 19.52 4.70
CA TYR A 392 16.69 20.25 4.67
C TYR A 392 15.55 19.33 4.27
N LEU A 393 14.40 19.55 4.89
CA LEU A 393 13.14 18.92 4.50
C LEU A 393 12.77 19.34 3.08
N SER A 394 12.37 18.36 2.25
CA SER A 394 11.94 18.59 0.87
C SER A 394 10.43 18.49 0.76
N ASN A 395 9.87 17.30 0.99
CA ASN A 395 8.44 17.06 0.86
C ASN A 395 7.94 15.98 1.82
N TYR A 396 6.63 15.84 1.88
CA TYR A 396 5.98 14.73 2.56
C TYR A 396 4.86 14.15 1.71
N ILE A 397 4.53 12.90 2.02
CA ILE A 397 3.33 12.22 1.55
C ILE A 397 2.65 11.65 2.79
N LEU A 398 1.42 12.10 3.07
CA LEU A 398 0.51 11.49 4.03
C LEU A 398 -0.41 10.54 3.26
N ARG A 399 -0.36 9.26 3.61
CA ARG A 399 -1.21 8.22 3.02
C ARG A 399 -2.21 7.74 4.06
N LEU A 400 -3.48 7.71 3.67
CA LEU A 400 -4.53 6.94 4.34
C LEU A 400 -4.76 5.69 3.51
N ILE A 401 -4.58 4.54 4.15
CA ILE A 401 -4.62 3.24 3.50
C ILE A 401 -5.68 2.42 4.22
N ILE A 402 -6.73 1.99 3.53
CA ILE A 402 -7.62 0.94 4.06
C ILE A 402 -7.15 -0.41 3.54
N ASN A 403 -6.80 -1.28 4.49
CA ASN A 403 -6.28 -2.62 4.22
C ASN A 403 -7.45 -3.59 4.12
N GLY A 404 -7.93 -3.81 2.91
CA GLY A 404 -9.16 -4.55 2.68
C GLY A 404 -10.38 -3.81 3.26
N GLY A 405 -11.41 -3.70 2.44
CA GLY A 405 -12.75 -3.33 2.90
C GLY A 405 -13.76 -4.30 2.32
N PRO A 406 -15.06 -4.01 2.29
CA PRO A 406 -16.04 -4.82 1.54
C PRO A 406 -15.74 -5.00 0.04
N ILE A 407 -14.66 -4.42 -0.50
CA ILE A 407 -14.24 -4.46 -1.90
C ILE A 407 -12.78 -4.97 -1.94
N ASN A 408 -12.48 -5.89 -2.87
CA ASN A 408 -11.11 -6.34 -3.15
C ASN A 408 -10.24 -5.18 -3.69
N GLY A 409 -8.94 -5.22 -3.42
CA GLY A 409 -7.94 -4.27 -3.90
C GLY A 409 -7.61 -3.12 -2.94
N GLY A 410 -8.31 -3.03 -1.80
CA GLY A 410 -8.15 -1.92 -0.85
C GLY A 410 -8.52 -0.54 -1.44
N GLU A 411 -8.33 0.53 -0.67
CA GLU A 411 -8.46 1.91 -1.15
C GLU A 411 -7.30 2.73 -0.56
N MET A 412 -6.74 3.64 -1.35
CA MET A 412 -5.66 4.54 -0.92
C MET A 412 -6.06 5.99 -1.21
N LEU A 413 -5.92 6.84 -0.20
CA LEU A 413 -6.07 8.29 -0.33
C LEU A 413 -4.76 8.95 0.09
N GLU A 414 -4.31 9.91 -0.72
CA GLU A 414 -3.05 10.59 -0.49
C GLU A 414 -3.23 12.10 -0.36
N SER A 415 -2.38 12.71 0.46
CA SER A 415 -2.13 14.14 0.44
C SER A 415 -0.64 14.39 0.58
N SER A 416 -0.08 15.14 -0.36
CA SER A 416 1.33 15.50 -0.40
C SER A 416 1.50 17.01 -0.55
N ASP A 417 2.57 17.54 0.01
CA ASP A 417 3.00 18.92 -0.18
C ASP A 417 4.51 19.04 0.13
N SER A 418 5.08 20.19 -0.18
CA SER A 418 6.47 20.54 0.15
C SER A 418 6.56 21.22 1.51
N PHE A 419 7.64 20.94 2.25
CA PHE A 419 7.98 21.76 3.41
C PHE A 419 8.52 23.12 2.95
N ASP A 420 8.52 24.09 3.86
CA ASP A 420 9.18 25.38 3.62
C ASP A 420 10.65 25.17 3.26
N ALA A 421 11.01 25.53 2.02
CA ALA A 421 12.32 25.23 1.44
C ALA A 421 13.48 25.77 2.29
N GLY A 422 14.49 24.92 2.50
CA GLY A 422 15.72 25.26 3.23
C GLY A 422 15.54 25.31 4.76
N LEU A 423 14.48 24.69 5.30
CA LEU A 423 14.32 24.50 6.73
C LEU A 423 14.67 23.06 7.14
N MET A 424 15.47 22.96 8.20
CA MET A 424 15.79 21.69 8.86
C MET A 424 14.62 21.20 9.74
N SER A 425 13.65 22.06 10.05
CA SER A 425 12.46 21.69 10.81
C SER A 425 11.30 22.60 10.41
N SER A 426 10.13 22.01 10.19
CA SER A 426 8.95 22.72 9.73
C SER A 426 7.67 22.01 10.17
N SER A 427 6.57 22.78 10.25
CA SER A 427 5.24 22.27 10.52
C SER A 427 4.29 22.69 9.42
N ILE A 428 3.49 21.74 8.94
CA ILE A 428 2.52 21.92 7.87
C ILE A 428 1.15 21.40 8.31
N THR A 429 0.10 22.03 7.79
CA THR A 429 -1.29 21.64 8.01
C THR A 429 -1.93 21.41 6.65
N GLY A 430 -2.61 20.29 6.49
CA GLY A 430 -3.32 19.95 5.27
C GLY A 430 -4.68 19.34 5.53
N VAL A 431 -5.35 18.96 4.45
CA VAL A 431 -6.67 18.33 4.46
C VAL A 431 -6.65 17.17 3.48
N ILE A 432 -7.14 16.00 3.90
CA ILE A 432 -7.50 14.90 3.00
C ILE A 432 -9.01 14.93 2.81
N GLU A 433 -9.46 14.94 1.57
CA GLU A 433 -10.87 14.80 1.22
C GLU A 433 -11.19 13.32 1.07
N ILE A 434 -12.08 12.80 1.92
CA ILE A 434 -12.62 11.45 1.79
C ILE A 434 -13.90 11.56 0.94
N PRO A 435 -13.91 11.02 -0.30
CA PRO A 435 -15.04 11.18 -1.20
C PRO A 435 -16.30 10.47 -0.68
N MET A 436 -17.45 10.86 -1.24
CA MET A 436 -18.70 10.14 -1.00
C MET A 436 -18.58 8.69 -1.46
N GLY A 437 -18.97 7.75 -0.61
CA GLY A 437 -18.97 6.33 -0.95
C GLY A 437 -17.64 5.63 -0.74
N SER A 438 -16.62 6.30 -0.20
CA SER A 438 -15.38 5.64 0.24
C SER A 438 -15.66 4.48 1.19
N THR A 439 -14.82 3.47 1.12
CA THR A 439 -15.00 2.18 1.78
C THR A 439 -15.11 2.32 3.31
N GLU A 440 -16.15 1.72 3.91
CA GLU A 440 -16.31 1.65 5.37
C GLU A 440 -15.26 0.71 5.98
N GLY A 441 -14.58 1.17 7.03
CA GLY A 441 -13.56 0.39 7.70
C GLY A 441 -12.53 1.23 8.44
N GLN A 442 -11.50 0.55 8.95
CA GLN A 442 -10.36 1.20 9.59
C GLN A 442 -9.33 1.56 8.51
N TRP A 443 -9.06 2.86 8.39
CA TRP A 443 -8.04 3.42 7.51
C TRP A 443 -6.80 3.70 8.32
N ASN A 444 -5.74 2.96 8.04
CA ASN A 444 -4.44 3.09 8.66
C ASN A 444 -3.70 4.30 8.09
N ILE A 445 -2.96 4.98 8.96
CA ILE A 445 -2.23 6.21 8.62
C ILE A 445 -0.76 5.86 8.39
N ARG A 446 -0.20 6.40 7.31
CA ARG A 446 1.23 6.32 7.02
C ARG A 446 1.79 7.68 6.61
N ILE A 447 2.98 7.99 7.08
CA ILE A 447 3.67 9.25 6.77
C ILE A 447 5.03 8.95 6.15
N ILE A 448 5.24 9.48 4.96
CA ILE A 448 6.52 9.42 4.25
C ILE A 448 7.10 10.83 4.24
N LEU A 449 8.31 10.97 4.77
CA LEU A 449 9.07 12.23 4.79
C LEU A 449 10.26 12.09 3.86
N ARG A 450 10.57 13.12 3.07
CA ARG A 450 11.80 13.16 2.26
C ARG A 450 12.57 14.45 2.45
N ASP A 451 13.88 14.34 2.37
CA ASP A 451 14.81 15.47 2.40
C ASP A 451 15.27 15.91 0.99
N ASP A 452 16.10 16.95 0.90
CA ASP A 452 16.65 17.49 -0.35
C ASP A 452 17.67 16.57 -1.05
N LEU A 453 18.12 15.51 -0.37
CA LEU A 453 18.98 14.45 -0.91
C LEU A 453 18.18 13.14 -1.11
N ASP A 454 16.86 13.28 -1.12
CA ASP A 454 15.77 12.31 -1.08
C ASP A 454 15.97 11.08 -0.16
N ALA A 455 16.74 11.17 0.93
CA ALA A 455 16.60 10.21 2.02
C ALA A 455 15.15 10.22 2.49
N VAL A 456 14.63 9.02 2.74
CA VAL A 456 13.23 8.80 3.03
C VAL A 456 13.12 8.26 4.45
N THR A 457 12.18 8.80 5.21
CA THR A 457 11.69 8.16 6.43
C THR A 457 10.24 7.77 6.22
N ASN A 458 9.97 6.51 6.47
CA ASN A 458 8.65 5.91 6.36
C ASN A 458 8.15 5.56 7.76
N ILE A 459 6.94 5.98 8.09
CA ILE A 459 6.39 5.85 9.43
C ILE A 459 5.02 5.20 9.31
N GLY A 460 4.96 3.91 9.62
CA GLY A 460 3.75 3.11 9.55
C GLY A 460 2.86 3.26 10.79
N PRO A 461 1.69 2.58 10.81
CA PRO A 461 0.74 2.64 11.92
C PRO A 461 1.35 2.22 13.26
N ASN A 462 2.18 1.18 13.27
CA ASN A 462 2.90 0.75 14.47
C ASN A 462 3.94 1.75 14.95
N ASP A 463 4.68 2.41 14.06
CA ASP A 463 5.65 3.45 14.45
C ASP A 463 4.95 4.66 15.04
N LEU A 464 3.83 5.06 14.45
CA LEU A 464 2.95 6.09 15.00
C LEU A 464 2.45 5.69 16.38
N GLU A 465 1.95 4.45 16.56
CA GLU A 465 1.50 3.96 17.87
C GLU A 465 2.64 3.95 18.90
N ASN A 466 3.82 3.46 18.53
CA ASN A 466 5.01 3.43 19.37
C ASN A 466 5.43 4.84 19.81
N GLN A 467 5.23 5.83 18.95
CA GLN A 467 5.46 7.24 19.22
C GLN A 467 4.27 7.93 19.94
N ASN A 468 3.20 7.20 20.24
CA ASN A 468 1.94 7.68 20.85
C ASN A 468 1.15 8.67 19.98
N PHE A 469 1.26 8.55 18.66
CA PHE A 469 0.44 9.27 17.70
C PHE A 469 -0.79 8.46 17.28
N GLN A 470 -1.79 9.15 16.76
CA GLN A 470 -2.92 8.50 16.11
C GLN A 470 -2.44 7.78 14.86
N ASN A 471 -2.80 6.51 14.71
CA ASN A 471 -2.32 5.63 13.65
C ASN A 471 -3.44 5.12 12.72
N TYR A 472 -4.70 5.46 12.99
CA TYR A 472 -5.83 5.15 12.11
C TYR A 472 -6.99 6.15 12.25
N ILE A 473 -7.89 6.14 11.25
CA ILE A 473 -9.22 6.75 11.28
C ILE A 473 -10.28 5.69 10.94
N TYR A 474 -11.52 5.86 11.39
CA TYR A 474 -12.61 4.94 11.04
C TYR A 474 -13.61 5.61 10.09
N VAL A 475 -13.85 5.04 8.91
CA VAL A 475 -14.92 5.50 7.99
C VAL A 475 -16.14 4.63 8.21
N ASN A 476 -17.31 5.22 8.43
CA ASN A 476 -18.58 4.51 8.64
C ASN A 476 -19.69 5.07 7.74
N ASN A 477 -20.28 4.22 6.91
CA ASN A 477 -21.26 4.63 5.91
C ASN A 477 -22.70 4.21 6.24
N ALA A 478 -22.96 3.75 7.47
CA ALA A 478 -24.28 3.33 7.88
C ALA A 478 -25.32 4.45 7.66
N VAL A 479 -26.45 4.09 7.02
CA VAL A 479 -27.61 4.97 6.88
C VAL A 479 -28.18 5.27 8.26
N LEU A 480 -27.79 6.41 8.82
CA LEU A 480 -28.39 6.92 10.04
C LEU A 480 -29.80 7.42 9.72
N GLY A 481 -30.80 6.57 9.96
CA GLY A 481 -32.09 7.07 10.41
C GLY A 481 -31.85 7.97 11.64
N GLN A 482 -32.01 9.28 11.47
CA GLN A 482 -32.08 10.33 12.53
C GLN A 482 -32.45 9.74 13.92
N ILE A 483 -31.72 9.87 15.04
CA ILE A 483 -30.82 10.91 15.58
C ILE A 483 -29.86 10.30 16.62
N VAL A 484 -28.56 10.67 16.51
CA VAL A 484 -27.52 10.96 17.53
C VAL A 484 -27.51 10.15 18.84
N ASN A 485 -26.44 9.37 19.04
CA ASN A 485 -25.77 9.15 20.33
C ASN A 485 -24.27 8.83 20.13
N ASN A 486 -23.50 9.76 19.55
CA ASN A 486 -22.04 9.72 19.70
C ASN A 486 -21.71 10.27 21.09
N VAL A 487 -21.81 9.38 22.07
CA VAL A 487 -21.29 9.62 23.40
C VAL A 487 -19.78 9.36 23.33
N PRO A 488 -18.92 10.36 23.60
CA PRO A 488 -17.48 10.14 23.64
C PRO A 488 -17.12 9.01 24.62
N VAL A 489 -16.02 8.29 24.42
CA VAL A 489 -15.66 7.15 25.31
C VAL A 489 -14.69 7.51 26.43
N LYS A 490 -14.09 8.71 26.43
CA LYS A 490 -13.12 9.15 27.46
C LYS A 490 -13.30 10.62 27.84
N TYR A 491 -12.94 10.94 29.09
CA TYR A 491 -12.80 12.31 29.56
C TYR A 491 -11.57 12.98 28.93
N SER A 492 -11.69 14.23 28.48
CA SER A 492 -10.55 15.01 27.96
C SER A 492 -10.72 16.51 28.22
N LEU A 493 -9.61 17.19 28.48
CA LEU A 493 -9.48 18.65 28.52
C LEU A 493 -8.51 19.09 27.42
N ASN A 494 -8.98 19.88 26.46
CA ASN A 494 -8.18 20.34 25.33
C ASN A 494 -7.35 21.58 25.70
N GLN A 495 -6.32 21.86 24.88
CA GLN A 495 -5.56 23.10 24.99
C GLN A 495 -6.47 24.30 24.68
N ASN A 496 -6.43 25.33 25.52
CA ASN A 496 -7.23 26.53 25.30
C ASN A 496 -6.82 27.19 23.98
N TYR A 497 -7.78 27.72 23.22
CA TYR A 497 -7.51 28.44 21.97
C TYR A 497 -8.22 29.80 21.95
N PRO A 498 -7.53 30.88 21.56
CA PRO A 498 -6.09 30.95 21.27
C PRO A 498 -5.20 30.73 22.52
N ASN A 499 -3.93 30.39 22.34
CA ASN A 499 -2.92 30.38 23.42
C ASN A 499 -1.53 30.69 22.85
N PRO A 500 -0.90 31.85 23.14
CA PRO A 500 -1.36 32.89 24.07
C PRO A 500 -2.65 33.61 23.63
N PHE A 501 -3.43 34.14 24.58
CA PHE A 501 -4.72 34.80 24.32
C PHE A 501 -4.77 36.24 24.82
N ASN A 502 -5.68 37.06 24.27
CA ASN A 502 -5.93 38.44 24.71
C ASN A 502 -7.38 38.90 24.39
N PRO A 503 -8.23 39.24 25.38
CA PRO A 503 -8.29 38.71 26.74
C PRO A 503 -9.22 37.47 26.82
N VAL A 504 -9.71 36.97 25.69
CA VAL A 504 -10.68 35.85 25.65
C VAL A 504 -10.02 34.60 25.07
N THR A 505 -10.25 33.47 25.71
CA THR A 505 -9.91 32.13 25.21
C THR A 505 -11.08 31.18 25.40
N THR A 506 -11.15 30.18 24.53
CA THR A 506 -12.07 29.05 24.64
C THR A 506 -11.33 27.84 25.21
N ILE A 507 -12.00 27.08 26.08
CA ILE A 507 -11.53 25.85 26.70
C ILE A 507 -12.53 24.75 26.33
N ASP A 508 -12.08 23.80 25.50
CA ASP A 508 -12.91 22.66 25.10
C ASP A 508 -12.64 21.44 25.98
N TYR A 509 -13.68 20.67 26.27
CA TYR A 509 -13.61 19.48 27.09
C TYR A 509 -14.66 18.45 26.68
N ILE A 510 -14.39 17.18 26.97
CA ILE A 510 -15.17 16.03 26.53
C ILE A 510 -15.69 15.27 27.75
N LEU A 511 -16.98 14.91 27.71
CA LEU A 511 -17.65 14.11 28.74
C LEU A 511 -18.21 12.82 28.12
N PRO A 512 -17.74 11.63 28.53
CA PRO A 512 -18.29 10.37 28.10
C PRO A 512 -19.59 9.98 28.81
N GLU A 513 -19.93 10.64 29.91
CA GLU A 513 -21.18 10.42 30.62
C GLU A 513 -21.61 11.70 31.33
N ASN A 514 -22.86 11.73 31.79
CA ASN A 514 -23.37 12.87 32.54
C ASN A 514 -22.67 12.94 33.90
N GLY A 515 -22.07 14.08 34.24
CA GLY A 515 -21.28 14.21 35.46
C GLY A 515 -21.26 15.62 36.04
N LEU A 516 -20.86 15.75 37.30
CA LEU A 516 -20.61 17.06 37.93
C LEU A 516 -19.23 17.57 37.50
N VAL A 517 -19.21 18.62 36.67
CA VAL A 517 -17.98 19.18 36.12
C VAL A 517 -17.58 20.43 36.88
N ASN A 518 -16.32 20.46 37.32
CA ASN A 518 -15.68 21.63 37.89
C ASN A 518 -14.50 22.07 37.00
N ILE A 519 -14.56 23.29 36.44
CA ILE A 519 -13.45 23.91 35.70
C ILE A 519 -13.00 25.15 36.44
N THR A 520 -11.76 25.13 36.93
CA THR A 520 -11.20 26.18 37.78
C THR A 520 -9.87 26.67 37.23
N ILE A 521 -9.68 27.99 37.25
CA ILE A 521 -8.47 28.70 36.88
C ILE A 521 -7.63 28.98 38.13
N PHE A 522 -6.33 28.73 38.04
CA PHE A 522 -5.33 28.96 39.07
C PHE A 522 -4.20 29.84 38.56
N ASP A 523 -3.58 30.59 39.46
CA ASP A 523 -2.30 31.23 39.18
C ASP A 523 -1.12 30.27 39.39
N MET A 524 0.09 30.72 39.09
CA MET A 524 1.32 29.93 39.24
C MET A 524 1.66 29.54 40.70
N MET A 525 1.01 30.15 41.69
CA MET A 525 1.14 29.76 43.11
C MET A 525 0.05 28.78 43.54
N GLY A 526 -0.80 28.33 42.60
CA GLY A 526 -1.91 27.42 42.85
C GLY A 526 -3.10 28.07 43.56
N ARG A 527 -3.17 29.41 43.61
CA ARG A 527 -4.32 30.12 44.16
C ARG A 527 -5.45 30.12 43.12
N GLU A 528 -6.66 29.83 43.57
CA GLU A 528 -7.85 29.93 42.72
C GLU A 528 -8.07 31.38 42.28
N VAL A 529 -8.20 31.57 40.97
CA VAL A 529 -8.45 32.86 40.32
C VAL A 529 -9.92 32.98 39.94
N ASN A 530 -10.47 31.95 39.28
CA ASN A 530 -11.85 31.94 38.81
C ASN A 530 -12.38 30.49 38.71
N THR A 531 -13.62 30.24 39.15
CA THR A 531 -14.33 29.00 38.85
C THR A 531 -15.28 29.25 37.68
N LEU A 532 -14.93 28.74 36.50
CA LEU A 532 -15.71 28.96 35.26
C LEU A 532 -16.97 28.10 35.21
N LEU A 533 -16.87 26.87 35.70
CA LEU A 533 -17.96 25.91 35.69
C LEU A 533 -17.96 25.11 36.98
N ASN A 534 -19.13 24.97 37.60
CA ASN A 534 -19.34 24.06 38.72
C ASN A 534 -20.80 23.56 38.71
N SER A 535 -21.13 22.69 37.75
CA SER A 535 -22.51 22.21 37.56
C SER A 535 -22.55 20.86 36.85
N SER A 536 -23.69 20.16 36.97
CA SER A 536 -23.94 18.94 36.21
C SER A 536 -24.03 19.25 34.71
N GLN A 537 -23.29 18.49 33.91
CA GLN A 537 -23.26 18.60 32.46
C GLN A 537 -23.70 17.28 31.84
N THR A 538 -24.34 17.35 30.68
CA THR A 538 -24.66 16.17 29.89
C THR A 538 -23.43 15.68 29.13
N ALA A 539 -23.39 14.39 28.78
CA ALA A 539 -22.37 13.79 27.93
C ALA A 539 -22.25 14.52 26.58
N GLY A 540 -21.07 14.43 25.96
CA GLY A 540 -20.73 15.05 24.69
C GLY A 540 -19.58 16.05 24.77
N TYR A 541 -19.28 16.66 23.63
CA TYR A 541 -18.30 17.73 23.48
C TYR A 541 -18.86 19.03 24.05
N LYS A 542 -18.06 19.73 24.85
CA LYS A 542 -18.43 20.96 25.54
C LYS A 542 -17.34 22.01 25.41
N SER A 543 -17.74 23.26 25.57
CA SER A 543 -16.86 24.41 25.44
C SER A 543 -17.23 25.47 26.47
N ILE A 544 -16.23 26.13 27.05
CA ILE A 544 -16.41 27.26 27.96
C ILE A 544 -15.38 28.36 27.67
N GLN A 545 -15.80 29.62 27.75
CA GLN A 545 -14.92 30.76 27.54
C GLN A 545 -14.45 31.36 28.87
N TRP A 546 -13.20 31.82 28.88
CA TRP A 546 -12.65 32.67 29.92
C TRP A 546 -12.22 34.01 29.34
N ASN A 547 -12.64 35.10 29.99
CA ASN A 547 -12.40 36.47 29.57
C ASN A 547 -11.34 37.18 30.44
N ALA A 548 -10.38 36.43 30.99
CA ALA A 548 -9.31 36.95 31.84
C ALA A 548 -9.81 37.72 33.08
N THR A 549 -10.90 37.28 33.71
CA THR A 549 -11.40 37.86 34.97
C THR A 549 -11.24 36.90 36.15
N ASN A 550 -11.19 37.44 37.38
CA ASN A 550 -11.29 36.66 38.61
C ASN A 550 -12.76 36.42 39.02
N ASN A 551 -12.99 35.72 40.14
CA ASN A 551 -14.33 35.47 40.71
C ASN A 551 -15.11 36.75 41.07
N GLN A 552 -14.46 37.92 41.17
CA GLN A 552 -15.10 39.23 41.41
C GLN A 552 -15.44 39.98 40.10
N GLY A 553 -15.05 39.44 38.94
CA GLY A 553 -15.22 40.08 37.64
C GLY A 553 -14.12 41.08 37.28
N ASP A 554 -13.07 41.22 38.11
CA ASP A 554 -11.94 42.09 37.83
C ASP A 554 -10.95 41.42 36.87
N ALA A 555 -10.40 42.19 35.93
CA ALA A 555 -9.39 41.70 35.00
C ALA A 555 -8.11 41.28 35.73
N VAL A 556 -7.54 40.14 35.33
CA VAL A 556 -6.29 39.61 35.90
C VAL A 556 -5.08 40.11 35.11
N SER A 557 -3.88 40.05 35.70
CA SER A 557 -2.64 40.51 35.05
C SER A 557 -2.19 39.55 33.94
N ALA A 558 -1.52 40.06 32.90
CA ALA A 558 -0.84 39.19 31.93
C ALA A 558 0.15 38.25 32.63
N GLY A 559 0.29 37.04 32.09
CA GLY A 559 1.10 36.00 32.70
C GLY A 559 0.59 34.60 32.42
N ILE A 560 1.19 33.63 33.10
CA ILE A 560 0.85 32.22 32.98
C ILE A 560 -0.22 31.87 34.01
N TYR A 561 -1.23 31.13 33.56
CA TYR A 561 -2.29 30.57 34.38
C TYR A 561 -2.41 29.07 34.12
N LEU A 562 -2.98 28.35 35.07
CA LEU A 562 -3.34 26.94 34.93
C LEU A 562 -4.86 26.83 34.96
N TYR A 563 -5.42 25.92 34.17
CA TYR A 563 -6.83 25.56 34.26
C TYR A 563 -6.96 24.06 34.46
N ARG A 564 -7.89 23.67 35.31
CA ARG A 564 -8.11 22.28 35.69
C ARG A 564 -9.56 21.91 35.52
N ILE A 565 -9.81 20.77 34.90
CA ILE A 565 -11.10 20.09 34.97
C ILE A 565 -11.05 19.02 36.05
N LYS A 566 -12.15 18.88 36.80
CA LYS A 566 -12.43 17.75 37.67
C LYS A 566 -13.84 17.22 37.40
N VAL A 567 -13.92 15.93 37.10
CA VAL A 567 -15.19 15.19 36.96
C VAL A 567 -15.01 13.88 37.70
N GLU A 568 -15.76 13.66 38.77
CA GLU A 568 -15.58 12.49 39.66
C GLU A 568 -14.11 12.30 40.08
N ASP A 569 -13.47 11.20 39.64
CA ASP A 569 -12.06 10.87 39.90
C ASP A 569 -11.10 11.38 38.80
N PHE A 570 -11.63 11.84 37.65
CA PHE A 570 -10.82 12.39 36.57
C PHE A 570 -10.37 13.82 36.89
N ILE A 571 -9.06 14.07 36.81
CA ILE A 571 -8.45 15.38 36.98
C ILE A 571 -7.41 15.59 35.89
N GLN A 572 -7.58 16.65 35.09
CA GLN A 572 -6.59 17.08 34.11
C GLN A 572 -6.32 18.58 34.25
N THR A 573 -5.06 18.98 34.15
CA THR A 573 -4.63 20.39 34.26
C THR A 573 -3.81 20.77 33.04
N LYS A 574 -4.06 21.95 32.47
CA LYS A 574 -3.31 22.53 31.35
C LYS A 574 -2.90 23.97 31.65
N LYS A 575 -1.93 24.46 30.89
CA LYS A 575 -1.31 25.80 31.04
C LYS A 575 -1.81 26.73 29.95
N MET A 576 -2.10 27.98 30.29
CA MET A 576 -2.45 29.04 29.35
C MET A 576 -1.66 30.32 29.62
N VAL A 577 -1.47 31.15 28.58
CA VAL A 577 -0.68 32.38 28.63
C VAL A 577 -1.57 33.55 28.21
N LEU A 578 -1.81 34.47 29.15
CA LEU A 578 -2.53 35.73 28.90
C LEU A 578 -1.54 36.81 28.46
N LEU A 579 -1.79 37.38 27.28
CA LEU A 579 -1.16 38.61 26.80
C LEU A 579 -2.04 39.82 27.13
N LYS A 580 -1.43 41.01 27.16
CA LYS A 580 -2.15 42.27 27.33
C LYS A 580 -1.99 43.15 26.09
#